data_AF-W6YY18-F1
#
_entry.id   AF-W6YY18-F1
#
_cell.length_a   1.000
_cell.length_b   1.000
_cell.length_c   1.000
_cell.angle_alpha   90.00
_cell.angle_beta   90.00
_cell.angle_gamma   90.00
#
_symmetry.space_group_name_H-M   'P 1'
#
loop_
_entity.id
_entity.type
_entity.pdbx_description
1 polymer ?
#
loop_
_entity_poly.entity_id
_entity_poly.type
_entity_poly.pdbx_seq_one_letter_code
_entity_poly.pdbx_strand_id
1 'polypeptide(L)'
;MWLGGDERTDEDALKNEFEKRFPGMKLNLTTDLSKYHSPRFDEQLAAGKVYVDSIAFQTVHDFPRWDNEGALLHYAPVGLDKVYVPMKDVRAAFYGILTVGWAGKWNSDKLPGIQAPVEWEDWLRPEFKDKLVLTYPNDDDAVLYAFDLIMQQYGKSWFQKLLKQNPRWIRGTRSPDTIMQAKNSTRAASFTSDGLFPTSNIKISHPVKGSFVTWFQLAAIPKDAPHPEGAKLLHNYMLTKEWQATRGSWPVRSDVEPPQGYPSILEMPGTNITYFREWMSDRYRVERLRLWFEDQLGTAQGLSPISDDI
;
A
#
# COMPACT_ATOMS: atom_id res chain seq x y z
N MET A 1 6.53 9.31 14.52
CA MET A 1 5.54 9.00 13.47
C MET A 1 5.37 7.50 13.40
N TRP A 2 4.14 7.03 13.26
CA TRP A 2 3.84 5.66 12.88
C TRP A 2 3.40 5.63 11.43
N LEU A 3 4.05 4.80 10.64
CA LEU A 3 3.81 4.67 9.21
C LEU A 3 3.53 3.21 8.87
N GLY A 4 2.47 2.98 8.10
CA GLY A 4 2.11 1.65 7.61
C GLY A 4 3.11 1.14 6.59
N GLY A 5 3.63 -0.07 6.79
CA GLY A 5 4.54 -0.74 5.85
C GLY A 5 4.81 -2.18 6.25
N ASP A 6 5.58 -2.89 5.43
CA ASP A 6 5.87 -4.32 5.63
C ASP A 6 7.30 -4.56 6.13
N GLU A 7 8.25 -3.70 5.77
CA GLU A 7 9.67 -3.82 6.14
C GLU A 7 10.12 -2.71 7.07
N ARG A 8 11.07 -3.00 7.97
CA ARG A 8 11.61 -2.01 8.91
C ARG A 8 12.20 -0.78 8.22
N THR A 9 12.80 -0.99 7.05
CA THR A 9 13.53 0.04 6.30
C THR A 9 12.72 0.66 5.17
N ASP A 10 11.45 0.27 4.98
CA ASP A 10 10.58 0.78 3.88
C ASP A 10 10.60 2.31 3.80
N GLU A 11 10.74 2.96 4.95
CA GLU A 11 10.52 4.40 5.10
C GLU A 11 11.73 5.13 5.69
N ASP A 12 12.89 4.47 5.68
CA ASP A 12 14.17 5.10 6.00
C ASP A 12 14.46 6.28 5.06
N ALA A 13 13.94 6.22 3.83
CA ALA A 13 14.01 7.34 2.89
C ALA A 13 13.34 8.60 3.46
N LEU A 14 12.07 8.53 3.90
CA LEU A 14 11.37 9.67 4.50
C LEU A 14 12.14 10.22 5.71
N LYS A 15 12.64 9.33 6.58
CA LYS A 15 13.45 9.72 7.74
C LYS A 15 14.71 10.46 7.32
N ASN A 16 15.53 9.88 6.44
CA ASN A 16 16.80 10.45 6.01
C ASN A 16 16.61 11.78 5.28
N GLU A 17 15.61 11.85 4.40
CA GLU A 17 15.31 13.07 3.64
C GLU A 17 14.81 14.20 4.58
N PHE A 18 13.93 13.88 5.53
CA PHE A 18 13.42 14.85 6.51
C PHE A 18 14.52 15.38 7.43
N GLU A 19 15.33 14.51 8.03
CA GLU A 19 16.41 14.93 8.94
C GLU A 19 17.52 15.70 8.21
N LYS A 20 17.78 15.37 6.94
CA LYS A 20 18.68 16.15 6.08
C LYS A 20 18.10 17.53 5.77
N ARG A 21 16.79 17.62 5.52
CA ARG A 21 16.10 18.88 5.22
C ARG A 21 16.01 19.81 6.42
N PHE A 22 15.86 19.26 7.62
CA PHE A 22 15.71 20.01 8.87
C PHE A 22 16.77 19.62 9.89
N PRO A 23 18.01 20.13 9.77
CA PRO A 23 19.08 19.84 10.72
C PRO A 23 18.66 20.13 12.16
N GLY A 24 18.91 19.18 13.06
CA GLY A 24 18.54 19.25 14.47
C GLY A 24 17.18 18.62 14.81
N MET A 25 16.33 18.33 13.81
CA MET A 25 15.13 17.52 14.00
C MET A 25 15.48 16.03 13.92
N LYS A 26 14.79 15.22 14.73
CA LYS A 26 14.85 13.76 14.65
C LYS A 26 13.46 13.21 14.32
N LEU A 27 13.34 12.44 13.25
CA LEU A 27 12.14 11.68 12.95
C LEU A 27 12.27 10.29 13.58
N ASN A 28 11.59 10.09 14.71
CA ASN A 28 11.38 8.77 15.28
C ASN A 28 10.25 8.08 14.49
N LEU A 29 10.63 7.38 13.42
CA LEU A 29 9.72 6.65 12.54
C LEU A 29 9.63 5.20 13.00
N THR A 30 8.42 4.68 13.12
CA THR A 30 8.19 3.26 13.37
C THR A 30 7.32 2.70 12.25
N THR A 31 7.88 1.79 11.47
CA THR A 31 7.13 1.00 10.49
C THR A 31 6.56 -0.24 11.15
N ASP A 32 5.28 -0.49 10.92
CA ASP A 32 4.58 -1.75 11.18
C ASP A 32 3.36 -1.82 10.27
N LEU A 33 2.71 -2.97 10.20
CA LEU A 33 1.51 -3.16 9.40
C LEU A 33 0.40 -2.25 9.95
N SER A 34 -0.32 -1.56 9.07
CA SER A 34 -1.40 -0.65 9.45
C SER A 34 -2.47 -1.30 10.34
N LYS A 35 -2.74 -2.59 10.13
CA LYS A 35 -3.68 -3.38 10.95
C LYS A 35 -3.26 -3.56 12.40
N TYR A 36 -1.97 -3.37 12.72
CA TYR A 36 -1.46 -3.40 14.10
C TYR A 36 -1.24 -2.01 14.66
N HIS A 37 -0.82 -1.04 13.84
CA HIS A 37 -0.71 0.35 14.27
C HIS A 37 -2.06 0.95 14.69
N SER A 38 -3.13 0.67 13.94
CA SER A 38 -4.46 1.24 14.19
C SER A 38 -5.02 0.85 15.57
N PRO A 39 -5.10 -0.44 15.95
CA PRO A 39 -5.55 -0.80 17.30
C PRO A 39 -4.60 -0.32 18.40
N ARG A 40 -3.28 -0.22 18.17
CA ARG A 40 -2.37 0.38 19.16
C ARG A 40 -2.58 1.89 19.34
N PHE A 41 -3.06 2.58 18.31
CA PHE A 41 -3.48 3.96 18.45
C PHE A 41 -4.79 4.04 19.23
N ASP A 42 -5.75 3.15 18.97
CA ASP A 42 -6.97 3.02 19.79
C ASP A 42 -6.64 2.76 21.27
N GLU A 43 -5.62 1.93 21.57
CA GLU A 43 -5.12 1.70 22.93
C GLU A 43 -4.59 2.99 23.59
N GLN A 44 -3.85 3.83 22.85
CA GLN A 44 -3.39 5.13 23.37
C GLN A 44 -4.56 6.08 23.68
N LEU A 45 -5.56 6.10 22.81
CA LEU A 45 -6.78 6.90 23.01
C LEU A 45 -7.55 6.41 24.24
N ALA A 46 -7.77 5.10 24.36
CA ALA A 46 -8.46 4.49 25.50
C ALA A 46 -7.72 4.73 26.83
N ALA A 47 -6.38 4.76 26.80
CA ALA A 47 -5.55 5.06 27.97
C ALA A 47 -5.46 6.56 28.29
N GLY A 48 -5.97 7.45 27.43
CA GLY A 48 -5.80 8.90 27.56
C GLY A 48 -4.32 9.34 27.53
N LYS A 49 -3.47 8.55 26.85
CA LYS A 49 -2.01 8.73 26.84
C LYS A 49 -1.46 8.58 25.42
N VAL A 50 -1.76 9.58 24.60
CA VAL A 50 -1.19 9.69 23.26
C VAL A 50 0.27 10.12 23.35
N TYR A 51 1.15 9.33 22.73
CA TYR A 51 2.59 9.62 22.60
C TYR A 51 3.07 9.66 21.15
N VAL A 52 2.25 9.20 20.20
CA VAL A 52 2.56 9.31 18.77
C VAL A 52 2.16 10.68 18.24
N ASP A 53 3.09 11.34 17.54
CA ASP A 53 2.87 12.70 17.02
C ASP A 53 2.18 12.75 15.65
N SER A 54 2.29 11.68 14.87
CA SER A 54 1.80 11.60 13.49
C SER A 54 1.57 10.14 13.14
N ILE A 55 0.43 9.86 12.49
CA ILE A 55 0.03 8.54 12.02
C ILE A 55 -0.21 8.59 10.52
N ALA A 56 0.17 7.54 9.79
CA ALA A 56 -0.17 7.39 8.38
C ALA A 56 -0.32 5.91 7.99
N PHE A 57 -1.53 5.52 7.56
CA PHE A 57 -1.91 4.11 7.41
C PHE A 57 -2.73 3.87 6.13
N GLN A 58 -2.70 2.61 5.67
CA GLN A 58 -3.59 2.12 4.62
C GLN A 58 -4.97 1.67 5.15
N THR A 59 -5.18 1.57 6.46
CA THR A 59 -6.48 1.32 7.09
C THR A 59 -7.35 2.60 7.07
N VAL A 60 -7.62 3.09 5.87
CA VAL A 60 -8.22 4.41 5.59
C VAL A 60 -9.62 4.61 6.18
N HIS A 61 -10.30 3.55 6.61
CA HIS A 61 -11.60 3.60 7.28
C HIS A 61 -11.51 4.08 8.73
N ASP A 62 -10.33 3.98 9.37
CA ASP A 62 -10.15 4.41 10.75
C ASP A 62 -10.12 5.94 10.90
N PHE A 63 -9.63 6.67 9.90
CA PHE A 63 -9.46 8.12 9.98
C PHE A 63 -10.77 8.90 10.18
N PRO A 64 -11.86 8.64 9.42
CA PRO A 64 -13.16 9.26 9.70
C PRO A 64 -13.71 8.92 11.10
N ARG A 65 -13.44 7.69 11.59
CA ARG A 65 -13.86 7.26 12.92
C ARG A 65 -13.12 8.04 14.00
N TRP A 66 -11.79 8.10 13.95
CA TRP A 66 -10.97 8.88 14.88
C TRP A 66 -11.32 10.38 14.86
N ASP A 67 -11.63 10.92 13.69
CA ASP A 67 -12.10 12.30 13.57
C ASP A 67 -13.45 12.52 14.28
N ASN A 68 -14.41 11.61 14.08
CA ASN A 68 -15.71 11.66 14.76
C ASN A 68 -15.60 11.49 16.29
N GLU A 69 -14.60 10.74 16.75
CA GLU A 69 -14.25 10.61 18.17
C GLU A 69 -13.52 11.85 18.74
N GLY A 70 -13.18 12.83 17.89
CA GLY A 70 -12.48 14.05 18.27
C GLY A 70 -10.99 13.83 18.57
N ALA A 71 -10.41 12.72 18.08
CA ALA A 71 -9.05 12.29 18.35
C ALA A 71 -7.99 12.93 17.42
N LEU A 72 -8.41 13.64 16.37
CA LEU A 72 -7.50 14.21 15.36
C LEU A 72 -7.42 15.74 15.46
N LEU A 73 -6.22 16.28 15.29
CA LEU A 73 -5.98 17.71 15.09
C LEU A 73 -6.34 18.08 13.65
N HIS A 74 -7.25 19.03 13.48
CA HIS A 74 -7.56 19.61 12.17
C HIS A 74 -6.47 20.60 11.78
N TYR A 75 -5.62 20.19 10.83
CA TYR A 75 -4.47 20.97 10.41
C TYR A 75 -4.32 20.95 8.90
N ALA A 76 -4.32 22.14 8.28
CA ALA A 76 -4.08 22.31 6.86
C ALA A 76 -2.58 22.61 6.61
N PRO A 77 -1.76 21.62 6.22
CA PRO A 77 -0.38 21.88 5.77
C PRO A 77 -0.35 22.68 4.46
N VAL A 78 0.77 23.36 4.21
CA VAL A 78 1.05 24.02 2.94
C VAL A 78 0.97 23.00 1.81
N GLY A 79 0.13 23.28 0.81
CA GLY A 79 -0.13 22.40 -0.33
C GLY A 79 -1.36 21.50 -0.19
N LEU A 80 -2.05 21.49 0.96
CA LEU A 80 -3.32 20.76 1.10
C LEU A 80 -4.35 21.19 0.06
N ASP A 81 -4.38 22.46 -0.33
CA ASP A 81 -5.27 22.99 -1.38
C ASP A 81 -5.04 22.29 -2.73
N LYS A 82 -3.83 21.80 -2.97
CA LYS A 82 -3.43 21.06 -4.19
C LYS A 82 -3.63 19.55 -4.09
N VAL A 83 -3.82 18.99 -2.89
CA VAL A 83 -4.21 17.57 -2.76
C VAL A 83 -5.57 17.37 -3.41
N TYR A 84 -5.72 16.32 -4.22
CA TYR A 84 -6.97 15.99 -4.88
C TYR A 84 -8.12 15.94 -3.87
N VAL A 85 -9.25 16.57 -4.19
CA VAL A 85 -10.43 16.66 -3.31
C VAL A 85 -10.85 15.30 -2.72
N PRO A 86 -10.97 14.19 -3.48
CA PRO A 86 -11.37 12.90 -2.89
C PRO A 86 -10.31 12.28 -1.97
N MET A 87 -9.09 12.78 -1.95
CA MET A 87 -7.98 12.28 -1.14
C MET A 87 -7.74 13.13 0.12
N LYS A 88 -8.63 14.06 0.47
CA LYS A 88 -8.51 14.86 1.70
C LYS A 88 -9.84 15.03 2.41
N ASP A 89 -9.77 15.18 3.71
CA ASP A 89 -10.90 15.67 4.50
C ASP A 89 -11.07 17.18 4.29
N VAL A 90 -12.32 17.65 4.21
CA VAL A 90 -12.65 19.06 3.95
C VAL A 90 -12.32 19.98 5.13
N ARG A 91 -12.19 19.42 6.35
CA ARG A 91 -11.79 20.14 7.57
C ARG A 91 -10.31 19.97 7.87
N ALA A 92 -9.57 19.27 7.01
CA ALA A 92 -8.16 18.95 7.19
C ALA A 92 -7.89 18.07 8.44
N ALA A 93 -8.83 17.19 8.81
CA ALA A 93 -8.59 16.19 9.85
C ALA A 93 -7.57 15.13 9.42
N PHE A 94 -7.57 14.77 8.14
CA PHE A 94 -6.68 13.80 7.52
C PHE A 94 -6.60 14.02 6.00
N TYR A 95 -5.55 13.51 5.37
CA TYR A 95 -5.34 13.61 3.92
C TYR A 95 -4.37 12.55 3.41
N GLY A 96 -4.45 12.28 2.12
CA GLY A 96 -3.53 11.41 1.41
C GLY A 96 -2.13 12.00 1.45
N ILE A 97 -1.12 11.16 1.69
CA ILE A 97 0.28 11.56 1.56
C ILE A 97 0.97 10.80 0.44
N LEU A 98 0.65 9.52 0.25
CA LEU A 98 1.34 8.63 -0.67
C LEU A 98 0.29 7.81 -1.41
N THR A 99 0.40 7.68 -2.73
CA THR A 99 -0.37 6.66 -3.46
C THR A 99 0.43 5.38 -3.57
N VAL A 100 -0.28 4.25 -3.61
CA VAL A 100 0.30 2.94 -3.86
C VAL A 100 -0.59 2.24 -4.88
N GLY A 101 0.02 1.47 -5.77
CA GLY A 101 -0.67 0.62 -6.71
C GLY A 101 0.17 -0.60 -6.98
N TRP A 102 -0.46 -1.77 -7.05
CA TRP A 102 0.29 -2.95 -7.46
C TRP A 102 0.27 -3.14 -8.95
N ALA A 103 1.31 -3.83 -9.37
CA ALA A 103 1.47 -4.23 -10.74
C ALA A 103 1.76 -5.71 -10.85
N GLY A 104 1.45 -6.23 -12.02
CA GLY A 104 2.02 -7.48 -12.46
C GLY A 104 3.51 -7.31 -12.68
N LYS A 105 4.33 -8.16 -12.08
CA LYS A 105 5.79 -8.15 -12.19
C LYS A 105 6.32 -9.53 -12.53
N TRP A 106 7.34 -9.56 -13.39
CA TRP A 106 8.10 -10.79 -13.64
C TRP A 106 9.58 -10.52 -13.92
N ASN A 107 10.41 -11.47 -13.51
CA ASN A 107 11.84 -11.45 -13.76
C ASN A 107 12.16 -12.05 -15.14
N SER A 108 12.58 -11.21 -16.09
CA SER A 108 12.88 -11.62 -17.46
C SER A 108 14.10 -12.53 -17.59
N ASP A 109 15.01 -12.53 -16.62
CA ASP A 109 16.17 -13.44 -16.63
C ASP A 109 15.74 -14.87 -16.29
N LYS A 110 14.70 -15.01 -15.46
CA LYS A 110 14.14 -16.31 -15.03
C LYS A 110 13.00 -16.81 -15.91
N LEU A 111 12.34 -15.91 -16.64
CA LEU A 111 11.27 -16.18 -17.59
C LEU A 111 11.59 -15.54 -18.95
N PRO A 112 12.65 -15.99 -19.63
CA PRO A 112 13.08 -15.38 -20.88
C PRO A 112 12.08 -15.65 -22.01
N GLY A 113 11.78 -14.62 -22.79
CA GLY A 113 11.00 -14.73 -24.03
C GLY A 113 9.51 -15.02 -23.84
N ILE A 114 8.99 -14.98 -22.60
CA ILE A 114 7.55 -15.14 -22.40
C ILE A 114 6.79 -13.96 -23.01
N GLN A 115 5.57 -14.21 -23.49
CA GLN A 115 4.65 -13.13 -23.78
C GLN A 115 4.33 -12.38 -22.48
N ALA A 116 4.37 -11.05 -22.49
CA ALA A 116 4.04 -10.27 -21.29
C ALA A 116 2.63 -10.65 -20.79
N PRO A 117 2.46 -11.02 -19.51
CA PRO A 117 1.13 -11.20 -18.93
C PRO A 117 0.47 -9.83 -18.78
N VAL A 118 -0.72 -9.62 -19.32
CA VAL A 118 -1.42 -8.33 -19.24
C VAL A 118 -2.71 -8.52 -18.46
N GLU A 119 -3.58 -9.42 -18.91
CA GLU A 119 -4.87 -9.67 -18.26
C GLU A 119 -4.76 -10.74 -17.17
N TRP A 120 -5.72 -10.77 -16.25
CA TRP A 120 -5.67 -11.67 -15.11
C TRP A 120 -5.64 -13.16 -15.48
N GLU A 121 -6.16 -13.54 -16.64
CA GLU A 121 -6.06 -14.92 -17.15
C GLU A 121 -4.65 -15.28 -17.67
N ASP A 122 -3.84 -14.29 -18.08
CA ASP A 122 -2.46 -14.53 -18.52
C ASP A 122 -1.58 -15.07 -17.40
N TRP A 123 -1.83 -14.65 -16.16
CA TRP A 123 -1.15 -15.15 -14.97
C TRP A 123 -1.45 -16.62 -14.66
N LEU A 124 -2.35 -17.25 -15.41
CA LEU A 124 -2.71 -18.67 -15.32
C LEU A 124 -2.07 -19.52 -16.44
N ARG A 125 -1.25 -18.93 -17.32
CA ARG A 125 -0.59 -19.69 -18.38
C ARG A 125 0.46 -20.66 -17.82
N PRO A 126 0.74 -21.80 -18.50
CA PRO A 126 1.57 -22.88 -17.95
C PRO A 126 2.98 -22.47 -17.52
N GLU A 127 3.58 -21.44 -18.12
CA GLU A 127 4.90 -20.94 -17.75
C GLU A 127 4.96 -20.36 -16.33
N PHE A 128 3.82 -19.99 -15.73
CA PHE A 128 3.75 -19.47 -14.36
C PHE A 128 3.60 -20.56 -13.29
N LYS A 129 3.44 -21.83 -13.70
CA LYS A 129 3.38 -22.97 -12.78
C LYS A 129 4.66 -23.05 -11.96
N ASP A 130 4.52 -23.04 -10.64
CA ASP A 130 5.62 -23.04 -9.65
C ASP A 130 6.53 -21.79 -9.72
N LYS A 131 6.11 -20.73 -10.42
CA LYS A 131 6.88 -19.47 -10.57
C LYS A 131 6.31 -18.29 -9.80
N LEU A 132 5.04 -18.34 -9.43
CA LEU A 132 4.39 -17.25 -8.69
C LEU A 132 4.84 -17.23 -7.23
N VAL A 133 5.14 -16.04 -6.72
CA VAL A 133 5.23 -15.71 -5.29
C VAL A 133 4.23 -14.59 -5.01
N LEU A 134 3.30 -14.80 -4.09
CA LEU A 134 2.17 -13.91 -3.85
C LEU A 134 2.00 -13.67 -2.36
N THR A 135 1.64 -12.45 -2.00
CA THR A 135 1.32 -12.08 -0.62
C THR A 135 -0.04 -12.67 -0.24
N TYR A 136 -0.19 -13.13 1.00
CA TYR A 136 -1.44 -13.68 1.51
C TYR A 136 -2.56 -12.62 1.46
N PRO A 137 -3.67 -12.85 0.73
CA PRO A 137 -4.81 -11.94 0.75
C PRO A 137 -5.54 -11.92 2.09
N ASN A 138 -5.34 -12.92 2.95
CA ASN A 138 -5.86 -12.90 4.31
C ASN A 138 -4.92 -12.25 5.35
N ASP A 139 -3.76 -11.73 4.93
CA ASP A 139 -2.83 -11.01 5.82
C ASP A 139 -2.82 -9.48 5.59
N ASP A 140 -3.11 -9.00 4.38
CA ASP A 140 -3.13 -7.58 4.03
C ASP A 140 -4.43 -7.21 3.29
N ASP A 141 -5.11 -6.15 3.74
CA ASP A 141 -6.44 -5.75 3.24
C ASP A 141 -6.37 -5.02 1.90
N ALA A 142 -5.25 -4.34 1.60
CA ALA A 142 -5.02 -3.96 0.22
C ALA A 142 -5.00 -5.27 -0.55
N VAL A 143 -4.11 -6.25 -0.25
CA VAL A 143 -3.91 -7.53 -1.00
C VAL A 143 -5.24 -8.24 -1.24
N LEU A 144 -6.06 -8.33 -0.20
CA LEU A 144 -7.43 -8.85 -0.27
C LEU A 144 -8.30 -8.18 -1.34
N TYR A 145 -8.24 -6.85 -1.44
CA TYR A 145 -8.96 -6.06 -2.44
C TYR A 145 -8.45 -6.30 -3.87
N ALA A 146 -7.17 -6.67 -4.11
CA ALA A 146 -6.72 -7.15 -5.44
C ALA A 146 -7.56 -8.32 -5.89
N PHE A 147 -7.59 -9.32 -5.03
CA PHE A 147 -8.24 -10.56 -5.35
C PHE A 147 -9.75 -10.36 -5.46
N ASP A 148 -10.35 -9.46 -4.66
CA ASP A 148 -11.76 -9.10 -4.82
C ASP A 148 -12.04 -8.51 -6.21
N LEU A 149 -11.25 -7.54 -6.67
CA LEU A 149 -11.43 -6.95 -8.01
C LEU A 149 -11.31 -8.01 -9.12
N ILE A 150 -10.31 -8.88 -9.04
CA ILE A 150 -10.13 -9.95 -10.03
C ILE A 150 -11.32 -10.93 -9.98
N MET A 151 -11.76 -11.30 -8.78
CA MET A 151 -12.86 -12.25 -8.60
C MET A 151 -14.23 -11.66 -8.93
N GLN A 152 -14.43 -10.35 -8.86
CA GLN A 152 -15.64 -9.72 -9.38
C GLN A 152 -15.75 -9.85 -10.90
N GLN A 153 -14.61 -9.87 -11.61
CA GLN A 153 -14.58 -10.02 -13.05
C GLN A 153 -14.66 -11.49 -13.50
N TYR A 154 -13.94 -12.40 -12.85
CA TYR A 154 -13.77 -13.79 -13.32
C TYR A 154 -14.38 -14.86 -12.38
N GLY A 155 -14.90 -14.45 -11.23
CA GLY A 155 -15.45 -15.33 -10.21
C GLY A 155 -14.41 -16.16 -9.48
N LYS A 156 -14.88 -16.96 -8.52
CA LYS A 156 -14.06 -17.90 -7.72
C LYS A 156 -13.30 -18.91 -8.59
N SER A 157 -13.79 -19.20 -9.80
CA SER A 157 -13.15 -20.15 -10.72
C SER A 157 -11.75 -19.72 -11.14
N TRP A 158 -11.50 -18.41 -11.25
CA TRP A 158 -10.16 -17.88 -11.51
C TRP A 158 -9.21 -18.20 -10.37
N PHE A 159 -9.62 -17.98 -9.12
CA PHE A 159 -8.80 -18.30 -7.96
C PHE A 159 -8.49 -19.79 -7.86
N GLN A 160 -9.47 -20.67 -8.17
CA GLN A 160 -9.22 -22.12 -8.22
C GLN A 160 -8.19 -22.51 -9.30
N LYS A 161 -8.15 -21.80 -10.44
CA LYS A 161 -7.11 -21.98 -11.46
C LYS A 161 -5.76 -21.43 -10.98
N LEU A 162 -5.75 -20.32 -10.24
CA LEU A 162 -4.53 -19.76 -9.65
C LEU A 162 -3.89 -20.75 -8.66
N LEU A 163 -4.69 -21.40 -7.80
CA LEU A 163 -4.17 -22.43 -6.89
C LEU A 163 -3.47 -23.57 -7.63
N LYS A 164 -3.95 -23.93 -8.84
CA LYS A 164 -3.30 -24.92 -9.69
C LYS A 164 -1.94 -24.46 -10.23
N GLN A 165 -1.62 -23.16 -10.22
CA GLN A 165 -0.26 -22.65 -10.49
C GLN A 165 0.71 -22.91 -9.35
N ASN A 166 0.25 -23.40 -8.19
CA ASN A 166 1.06 -23.64 -7.00
C ASN A 166 1.93 -22.42 -6.60
N PRO A 167 1.32 -21.24 -6.40
CA PRO A 167 2.04 -20.06 -5.93
C PRO A 167 2.69 -20.31 -4.56
N ARG A 168 3.84 -19.69 -4.32
CA ARG A 168 4.38 -19.56 -2.97
C ARG A 168 3.67 -18.40 -2.29
N TRP A 169 2.87 -18.69 -1.28
CA TRP A 169 2.25 -17.66 -0.46
C TRP A 169 3.23 -17.15 0.61
N ILE A 170 3.23 -15.85 0.85
CA ILE A 170 4.11 -15.20 1.82
C ILE A 170 3.46 -14.00 2.48
N ARG A 171 3.96 -13.59 3.65
CA ARG A 171 3.57 -12.34 4.32
C ARG A 171 4.46 -11.21 3.81
N GLY A 172 3.98 -9.97 3.90
CA GLY A 172 4.68 -8.79 3.37
C GLY A 172 4.54 -8.59 1.87
N THR A 173 4.26 -7.35 1.43
CA THR A 173 4.13 -6.99 0.02
C THR A 173 5.47 -6.67 -0.65
N ARG A 174 6.55 -6.50 0.14
CA ARG A 174 7.93 -6.36 -0.34
C ARG A 174 8.62 -7.70 -0.61
N SER A 175 8.34 -8.70 0.22
CA SER A 175 8.96 -10.02 0.17
C SER A 175 8.87 -10.72 -1.21
N PRO A 176 7.78 -10.58 -2.01
CA PRO A 176 7.76 -11.06 -3.39
C PRO A 176 8.90 -10.54 -4.26
N ASP A 177 9.28 -9.26 -4.15
CA ASP A 177 10.37 -8.69 -4.95
C ASP A 177 11.72 -9.27 -4.58
N THR A 178 12.00 -9.42 -3.28
CA THR A 178 13.24 -10.07 -2.83
C THR A 178 13.33 -11.49 -3.35
N ILE A 179 12.23 -12.24 -3.25
CA ILE A 179 12.17 -13.64 -3.71
C ILE A 179 12.29 -13.77 -5.23
N MET A 180 11.67 -12.87 -6.01
CA MET A 180 11.81 -12.87 -7.46
C MET A 180 13.23 -12.53 -7.92
N GLN A 181 13.97 -11.72 -7.17
CA GLN A 181 15.34 -11.33 -7.47
C GLN A 181 16.40 -12.29 -6.92
N ALA A 182 16.09 -13.05 -5.87
CA ALA A 182 17.02 -13.99 -5.25
C ALA A 182 17.51 -15.05 -6.24
N LYS A 183 18.84 -15.22 -6.37
CA LYS A 183 19.46 -16.14 -7.34
C LYS A 183 19.09 -17.60 -7.10
N ASN A 184 18.88 -17.99 -5.84
CA ASN A 184 18.53 -19.35 -5.43
C ASN A 184 17.01 -19.62 -5.48
N SER A 185 16.19 -18.65 -5.86
CA SER A 185 14.73 -18.80 -5.93
C SER A 185 14.29 -19.12 -7.36
N THR A 186 13.48 -20.16 -7.51
CA THR A 186 12.81 -20.48 -8.79
C THR A 186 11.58 -19.61 -9.05
N ARG A 187 11.09 -18.88 -8.03
CA ARG A 187 9.98 -17.94 -8.16
C ARG A 187 10.46 -16.70 -8.93
N ALA A 188 9.60 -16.22 -9.82
CA ALA A 188 9.98 -15.28 -10.86
C ALA A 188 8.86 -14.30 -11.24
N ALA A 189 7.68 -14.40 -10.64
CA ALA A 189 6.53 -13.56 -10.99
C ALA A 189 5.64 -13.29 -9.77
N SER A 190 5.00 -12.12 -9.72
CA SER A 190 4.08 -11.68 -8.68
C SER A 190 3.11 -10.64 -9.24
N PHE A 191 1.94 -10.50 -8.63
CA PHE A 191 1.02 -9.38 -8.88
C PHE A 191 0.48 -8.74 -7.59
N THR A 192 1.13 -9.02 -6.45
CA THR A 192 0.71 -8.55 -5.11
C THR A 192 1.76 -7.63 -4.48
N SER A 193 2.48 -6.88 -5.31
CA SER A 193 3.56 -6.01 -4.87
C SER A 193 3.59 -4.76 -5.75
N ASP A 194 4.04 -3.65 -5.19
CA ASP A 194 3.98 -2.33 -5.79
C ASP A 194 5.03 -2.14 -6.91
N GLY A 195 4.82 -1.15 -7.76
CA GLY A 195 5.81 -0.76 -8.76
C GLY A 195 5.17 -0.24 -10.03
N LEU A 196 5.75 0.81 -10.59
CA LEU A 196 5.20 1.50 -11.76
C LEU A 196 6.12 1.43 -12.98
N PHE A 197 7.42 1.27 -12.74
CA PHE A 197 8.45 1.28 -13.78
C PHE A 197 9.27 0.00 -13.77
N PRO A 198 9.55 -0.58 -14.95
CA PRO A 198 10.42 -1.75 -15.04
C PRO A 198 11.87 -1.41 -14.66
N THR A 199 12.58 -2.41 -14.17
CA THR A 199 14.04 -2.37 -14.01
C THR A 199 14.72 -3.13 -15.16
N SER A 200 16.04 -3.31 -15.07
CA SER A 200 16.79 -4.08 -16.06
C SER A 200 16.22 -5.48 -16.27
N ASN A 201 15.88 -6.17 -15.18
CA ASN A 201 15.37 -7.55 -15.20
C ASN A 201 13.95 -7.74 -14.66
N ILE A 202 13.37 -6.78 -13.94
CA ILE A 202 11.95 -6.85 -13.56
C ILE A 202 11.13 -6.08 -14.59
N LYS A 203 10.20 -6.78 -15.22
CA LYS A 203 9.22 -6.21 -16.15
C LYS A 203 7.90 -6.01 -15.43
N ILE A 204 7.13 -5.04 -15.91
CA ILE A 204 5.89 -4.58 -15.28
C ILE A 204 4.75 -4.58 -16.30
N SER A 205 3.55 -4.93 -15.85
CA SER A 205 2.32 -4.78 -16.60
C SER A 205 1.13 -4.43 -15.69
N HIS A 206 0.15 -3.77 -16.30
CA HIS A 206 -1.17 -3.53 -15.72
C HIS A 206 -2.23 -4.07 -16.68
N PRO A 207 -3.36 -4.61 -16.17
CA PRO A 207 -4.45 -5.05 -17.03
C PRO A 207 -5.03 -3.87 -17.82
N VAL A 208 -5.44 -4.13 -19.06
CA VAL A 208 -6.04 -3.12 -19.93
C VAL A 208 -7.57 -3.21 -19.86
N LYS A 209 -8.10 -4.44 -19.80
CA LYS A 209 -9.54 -4.71 -19.67
C LYS A 209 -9.95 -4.93 -18.21
N GLY A 210 -9.12 -5.65 -17.45
CA GLY A 210 -9.35 -5.86 -16.03
C GLY A 210 -9.02 -4.65 -15.17
N SER A 211 -9.42 -4.72 -13.90
CA SER A 211 -9.07 -3.70 -12.90
C SER A 211 -7.86 -4.11 -12.08
N PHE A 212 -7.02 -3.15 -11.69
CA PHE A 212 -5.96 -3.30 -10.70
C PHE A 212 -6.14 -2.33 -9.54
N VAL A 213 -5.49 -2.63 -8.43
CA VAL A 213 -5.65 -1.86 -7.20
C VAL A 213 -4.72 -0.67 -7.16
N THR A 214 -5.31 0.45 -6.79
CA THR A 214 -4.61 1.63 -6.29
C THR A 214 -5.32 2.13 -5.05
N TRP A 215 -4.56 2.76 -4.16
CA TRP A 215 -5.08 3.46 -2.99
C TRP A 215 -4.11 4.58 -2.59
N PHE A 216 -4.46 5.32 -1.56
CA PHE A 216 -3.56 6.26 -0.89
C PHE A 216 -3.50 5.97 0.59
N GLN A 217 -2.30 6.12 1.17
CA GLN A 217 -2.17 6.19 2.61
C GLN A 217 -2.70 7.52 3.11
N LEU A 218 -3.59 7.47 4.10
CA LEU A 218 -4.06 8.65 4.82
C LEU A 218 -3.10 8.94 5.97
N ALA A 219 -2.85 10.22 6.22
CA ALA A 219 -2.11 10.70 7.37
C ALA A 219 -2.94 11.69 8.19
N ALA A 220 -2.66 11.73 9.50
CA ALA A 220 -3.25 12.68 10.43
C ALA A 220 -2.27 12.99 11.59
N ILE A 221 -2.58 14.07 12.30
CA ILE A 221 -1.92 14.45 13.55
C ILE A 221 -2.91 14.14 14.68
N PRO A 222 -2.57 13.27 15.66
CA PRO A 222 -3.41 13.10 16.85
C PRO A 222 -3.59 14.44 17.59
N LYS A 223 -4.79 14.69 18.12
CA LYS A 223 -5.13 15.94 18.82
C LYS A 223 -4.21 16.19 20.02
N ASP A 224 -3.93 15.14 20.78
CA ASP A 224 -3.09 15.17 21.98
C ASP A 224 -1.63 14.76 21.69
N ALA A 225 -1.17 14.93 20.45
CA ALA A 225 0.23 14.71 20.08
C ALA A 225 1.17 15.55 20.99
N PRO A 226 2.22 14.96 21.58
CA PRO A 226 3.12 15.69 22.49
C PRO A 226 4.00 16.74 21.79
N HIS A 227 4.24 16.61 20.47
CA HIS A 227 5.05 17.53 19.66
C HIS A 227 4.29 18.02 18.42
N PRO A 228 3.18 18.77 18.59
CA PRO A 228 2.29 19.11 17.49
C PRO A 228 2.96 19.98 16.41
N GLU A 229 3.89 20.87 16.76
CA GLU A 229 4.62 21.67 15.78
C GLU A 229 5.63 20.84 14.97
N GLY A 230 6.25 19.83 15.58
CA GLY A 230 7.10 18.87 14.87
C GLY A 230 6.30 18.01 13.89
N ALA A 231 5.10 17.59 14.30
CA ALA A 231 4.16 16.91 13.42
C ALA A 231 3.73 17.80 12.25
N LYS A 232 3.32 19.06 12.51
CA LYS A 232 2.96 20.02 11.45
C LYS A 232 4.11 20.20 10.45
N LEU A 233 5.36 20.33 10.91
CA LEU A 233 6.52 20.44 10.03
C LEU A 233 6.66 19.21 9.10
N LEU A 234 6.53 18.01 9.66
CA LEU A 234 6.56 16.76 8.90
C LEU A 234 5.45 16.68 7.85
N HIS A 235 4.23 17.09 8.21
CA HIS A 235 3.09 17.10 7.29
C HIS A 235 3.24 18.14 6.17
N ASN A 236 3.83 19.30 6.44
CA ASN A 236 4.23 20.24 5.37
C ASN A 236 5.28 19.62 4.45
N TYR A 237 6.26 18.91 5.02
CA TYR A 237 7.32 18.28 4.26
C TYR A 237 6.81 17.21 3.29
N MET A 238 5.95 16.29 3.78
CA MET A 238 5.34 15.22 2.97
C MET A 238 4.48 15.78 1.83
N LEU A 239 3.95 17.00 1.93
CA LEU A 239 3.20 17.63 0.84
C LEU A 239 4.04 18.56 -0.03
N THR A 240 5.35 18.69 0.16
CA THR A 240 6.18 19.46 -0.78
C THR A 240 6.15 18.83 -2.18
N LYS A 241 6.28 19.64 -3.24
CA LYS A 241 6.36 19.13 -4.61
C LYS A 241 7.54 18.17 -4.80
N GLU A 242 8.68 18.46 -4.18
CA GLU A 242 9.88 17.62 -4.22
C GLU A 242 9.62 16.21 -3.66
N TRP A 243 9.03 16.13 -2.48
CA TRP A 243 8.72 14.83 -1.87
C TRP A 243 7.68 14.07 -2.70
N GLN A 244 6.61 14.75 -3.14
CA GLN A 244 5.55 14.18 -3.97
C GLN A 244 6.05 13.68 -5.34
N ALA A 245 7.06 14.32 -5.93
CA ALA A 245 7.62 13.93 -7.23
C ALA A 245 8.58 12.73 -7.16
N THR A 246 8.99 12.28 -5.97
CA THR A 246 10.08 11.30 -5.79
C THR A 246 9.65 9.97 -5.17
N ARG A 247 8.34 9.74 -4.99
CA ARG A 247 7.82 8.53 -4.33
C ARG A 247 7.79 7.28 -5.20
N GLY A 248 8.04 7.40 -6.51
CA GLY A 248 7.95 6.27 -7.45
C GLY A 248 6.52 5.80 -7.75
N SER A 249 5.52 6.59 -7.35
CA SER A 249 4.09 6.39 -7.61
C SER A 249 3.42 7.72 -7.99
N TRP A 250 2.09 7.73 -8.18
CA TRP A 250 1.37 8.96 -8.50
C TRP A 250 1.38 9.92 -7.30
N PRO A 251 1.58 11.23 -7.51
CA PRO A 251 1.45 12.22 -6.45
C PRO A 251 -0.01 12.34 -6.00
N VAL A 252 -0.24 12.68 -4.73
CA VAL A 252 -1.58 13.04 -4.23
C VAL A 252 -1.97 14.48 -4.60
N ARG A 253 -1.02 15.28 -5.10
CA ARG A 253 -1.18 16.67 -5.51
C ARG A 253 -1.46 16.80 -7.00
N SER A 254 -2.45 17.61 -7.36
CA SER A 254 -2.83 17.89 -8.75
C SER A 254 -1.87 18.84 -9.48
N ASP A 255 -0.93 19.46 -8.77
CA ASP A 255 0.05 20.40 -9.32
C ASP A 255 1.48 19.85 -9.33
N VAL A 256 1.60 18.53 -9.22
CA VAL A 256 2.81 17.74 -9.44
C VAL A 256 2.51 16.82 -10.62
N GLU A 257 3.42 16.79 -11.59
CA GLU A 257 3.25 15.99 -12.80
C GLU A 257 3.08 14.50 -12.46
N PRO A 258 2.20 13.78 -13.18
CA PRO A 258 2.09 12.34 -13.01
C PRO A 258 3.39 11.64 -13.45
N PRO A 259 3.58 10.38 -13.03
CA PRO A 259 4.72 9.59 -13.46
C PRO A 259 4.78 9.50 -15.00
N GLN A 260 5.99 9.59 -15.57
CA GLN A 260 6.18 9.64 -17.02
C GLN A 260 5.46 8.48 -17.73
N GLY A 261 4.66 8.80 -18.74
CA GLY A 261 3.92 7.80 -19.53
C GLY A 261 2.58 7.36 -18.94
N TYR A 262 2.19 7.89 -17.78
CA TYR A 262 0.90 7.65 -17.16
C TYR A 262 0.06 8.94 -17.11
N PRO A 263 -1.27 8.84 -17.24
CA PRO A 263 -2.16 9.96 -16.94
C PRO A 263 -2.15 10.25 -15.42
N SER A 264 -2.88 11.28 -15.01
CA SER A 264 -3.14 11.49 -13.59
C SER A 264 -3.86 10.28 -12.99
N ILE A 265 -3.70 10.06 -11.68
CA ILE A 265 -4.29 8.88 -11.02
C ILE A 265 -5.82 8.86 -11.03
N LEU A 266 -6.46 10.02 -11.14
CA LEU A 266 -7.92 10.12 -11.30
C LEU A 266 -8.38 9.80 -12.73
N GLU A 267 -7.48 9.80 -13.69
CA GLU A 267 -7.72 9.51 -15.10
C GLU A 267 -7.11 8.15 -15.53
N MET A 268 -6.46 7.44 -14.61
CA MET A 268 -5.81 6.16 -14.88
C MET A 268 -6.86 5.08 -15.19
N PRO A 269 -6.90 4.53 -16.42
CA PRO A 269 -7.84 3.47 -16.74
C PRO A 269 -7.52 2.19 -15.95
N GLY A 270 -8.54 1.38 -15.70
CA GLY A 270 -8.37 0.10 -15.00
C GLY A 270 -8.20 0.22 -13.49
N THR A 271 -8.30 1.41 -12.90
CA THR A 271 -8.30 1.54 -11.43
C THR A 271 -9.23 2.65 -10.96
N ASN A 272 -9.67 2.55 -9.71
CA ASN A 272 -10.38 3.61 -9.00
C ASN A 272 -9.73 3.78 -7.63
N ILE A 273 -8.87 4.79 -7.53
CA ILE A 273 -8.07 5.03 -6.33
C ILE A 273 -8.91 5.40 -5.10
N THR A 274 -10.15 5.88 -5.28
CA THR A 274 -11.02 6.28 -4.17
C THR A 274 -11.85 5.11 -3.66
N TYR A 275 -12.13 4.10 -4.51
CA TYR A 275 -13.03 3.00 -4.17
C TYR A 275 -12.47 2.11 -3.05
N PHE A 276 -11.14 1.99 -2.90
CA PHE A 276 -10.54 1.23 -1.79
C PHE A 276 -11.00 1.75 -0.42
N ARG A 277 -11.17 3.07 -0.26
CA ARG A 277 -11.68 3.65 1.00
C ARG A 277 -13.12 3.24 1.29
N GLU A 278 -13.97 3.24 0.27
CA GLU A 278 -15.36 2.79 0.39
C GLU A 278 -15.41 1.29 0.73
N TRP A 279 -14.62 0.49 0.02
CA TRP A 279 -14.48 -0.95 0.27
C TRP A 279 -13.99 -1.24 1.69
N MET A 280 -12.96 -0.52 2.16
CA MET A 280 -12.42 -0.63 3.50
C MET A 280 -13.41 -0.24 4.59
N SER A 281 -14.40 0.59 4.27
CA SER A 281 -15.42 1.04 5.24
C SER A 281 -16.48 -0.04 5.51
N ASP A 282 -16.70 -0.98 4.58
CA ASP A 282 -17.56 -2.15 4.78
C ASP A 282 -16.78 -3.29 5.45
N ARG A 283 -16.52 -3.17 6.76
CA ARG A 283 -15.74 -4.17 7.50
C ARG A 283 -16.36 -5.56 7.48
N TYR A 284 -17.68 -5.67 7.35
CA TYR A 284 -18.38 -6.95 7.25
C TYR A 284 -18.09 -7.65 5.91
N ARG A 285 -18.07 -6.93 4.80
CA ARG A 285 -17.63 -7.48 3.51
C ARG A 285 -16.17 -7.91 3.56
N VAL A 286 -15.30 -7.04 4.08
CA VAL A 286 -13.85 -7.31 4.18
C VAL A 286 -13.60 -8.56 5.01
N GLU A 287 -14.20 -8.67 6.20
CA GLU A 287 -14.03 -9.82 7.09
C GLU A 287 -14.50 -11.12 6.45
N ARG A 288 -15.71 -11.15 5.86
CA ARG A 288 -16.22 -12.36 5.19
C ARG A 288 -15.32 -12.81 4.05
N LEU A 289 -14.79 -11.86 3.27
CA LEU A 289 -13.87 -12.21 2.19
C LEU A 289 -12.54 -12.73 2.74
N ARG A 290 -11.99 -12.10 3.79
CA ARG A 290 -10.77 -12.56 4.46
C ARG A 290 -10.90 -13.99 4.97
N LEU A 291 -12.00 -14.29 5.66
CA LEU A 291 -12.29 -15.63 6.17
C LEU A 291 -12.52 -16.63 5.03
N TRP A 292 -13.12 -16.21 3.92
CA TRP A 292 -13.20 -17.05 2.73
C TRP A 292 -11.82 -17.40 2.17
N PHE A 293 -10.87 -16.45 2.11
CA PHE A 293 -9.50 -16.77 1.70
C PHE A 293 -8.78 -17.68 2.72
N GLU A 294 -9.00 -17.47 4.01
CA GLU A 294 -8.44 -18.33 5.06
C GLU A 294 -8.96 -19.78 4.95
N ASP A 295 -10.24 -19.99 4.65
CA ASP A 295 -10.79 -21.33 4.39
C ASP A 295 -10.11 -22.02 3.19
N GLN A 296 -9.69 -21.25 2.18
CA GLN A 296 -9.05 -21.79 0.98
C GLN A 296 -7.53 -21.96 1.09
N LEU A 297 -6.86 -21.13 1.88
CA LEU A 297 -5.39 -21.05 1.98
C LEU A 297 -4.84 -21.53 3.34
N GLY A 298 -5.69 -21.65 4.34
CA GLY A 298 -5.28 -21.66 5.74
C GLY A 298 -4.93 -20.25 6.25
N THR A 299 -4.55 -20.18 7.52
CA THR A 299 -4.03 -18.94 8.12
C THR A 299 -2.74 -18.53 7.43
N ALA A 300 -2.46 -17.22 7.36
CA ALA A 300 -1.20 -16.72 6.81
C ALA A 300 -0.01 -17.26 7.61
N GLN A 301 0.91 -17.95 6.92
CA GLN A 301 2.05 -18.61 7.54
C GLN A 301 3.32 -17.76 7.46
N GLY A 302 4.20 -17.90 8.45
CA GLY A 302 5.48 -17.19 8.53
C GLY A 302 5.50 -16.09 9.59
N LEU A 303 6.70 -15.59 9.87
CA LEU A 303 6.89 -14.46 10.77
C LEU A 303 6.23 -13.19 10.18
N SER A 304 6.05 -12.18 11.02
CA SER A 304 5.70 -10.85 10.52
C SER A 304 6.83 -10.36 9.61
N PRO A 305 6.54 -9.70 8.47
CA PRO A 305 7.59 -9.20 7.57
C PRO A 305 8.54 -8.22 8.28
N ILE A 306 8.00 -7.43 9.22
CA ILE A 306 8.78 -6.58 10.15
C ILE A 306 9.85 -7.33 10.97
N SER A 307 9.81 -8.65 11.07
CA SER A 307 10.74 -9.45 11.88
C SER A 307 11.25 -10.71 11.18
N ASP A 308 10.99 -10.86 9.88
CA ASP A 308 11.56 -11.95 9.11
C ASP A 308 12.94 -11.55 8.54
N ASP A 309 13.59 -12.50 7.86
CA ASP A 309 14.92 -12.33 7.26
C ASP A 309 14.84 -12.34 5.72
N ILE A 310 13.69 -11.93 5.14
CA ILE A 310 13.44 -11.96 3.70
C ILE A 310 13.75 -10.61 3.05
#